data_AF-S2ZH29-F1
#
_entry.id   AF-S2ZH29-F1
#
_cell.length_a   1.000
_cell.length_b   1.000
_cell.length_c   1.000
_cell.angle_alpha   90.00
_cell.angle_beta   90.00
_cell.angle_gamma   90.00
#
_symmetry.space_group_name_H-M   'P 1'
#
loop_
_entity.id
_entity.type
_entity.pdbx_description
1 polymer ?
#
loop_
_entity_poly.entity_id
_entity_poly.type
_entity_poly.pdbx_seq_one_letter_code
_entity_poly.pdbx_strand_id
1 'polypeptide(L)' 'MRYLGIGRAHEATPTLTVIHGTHAVTSNAETGEIIAEHHIDTGRRYQPNQIKNTQQRKNRKNK' A
#
# COMPACT_ATOMS: atom_id res chain seq x y z
N MET A 1 -6.34 -3.02 3.35
CA MET A 1 -5.01 -2.84 2.76
C MET A 1 -4.88 -3.84 1.63
N ARG A 2 -4.77 -3.40 0.38
CA ARG A 2 -4.62 -4.31 -0.77
C ARG A 2 -3.12 -4.56 -0.91
N TYR A 3 -2.73 -5.80 -0.62
CA TYR A 3 -1.36 -6.30 -0.51
C TYR A 3 -0.46 -5.73 -1.63
N LEU A 4 0.71 -5.18 -1.26
CA LEU A 4 1.83 -5.15 -2.18
C LEU A 4 2.02 -6.60 -2.63
N GLY A 5 2.22 -6.87 -3.92
CA GLY A 5 2.14 -8.22 -4.50
C GLY A 5 3.20 -9.23 -4.02
N ILE A 6 3.72 -9.08 -2.81
CA ILE A 6 4.73 -9.91 -2.14
C ILE A 6 4.17 -11.25 -1.63
N GLY A 7 2.86 -11.49 -1.76
CA GLY A 7 2.22 -12.74 -1.36
C GLY A 7 2.16 -12.95 0.17
N ARG A 8 1.46 -14.01 0.60
CA ARG A 8 1.36 -14.38 2.03
C ARG A 8 2.64 -14.98 2.61
N ALA A 9 3.57 -15.41 1.75
CA ALA A 9 4.82 -16.03 2.17
C ALA A 9 5.74 -15.07 2.96
N HIS A 10 5.56 -13.76 2.78
CA HIS A 10 6.31 -12.71 3.49
C HIS A 10 5.43 -11.94 4.48
N GLU A 11 4.36 -12.56 4.97
CA GLU A 11 3.50 -11.97 6.01
C GLU A 11 4.30 -11.72 7.29
N ALA A 12 4.17 -10.50 7.84
CA ALA A 12 4.91 -10.02 9.01
C ALA A 12 6.46 -10.01 8.88
N THR A 13 7.02 -10.23 7.68
CA THR A 13 8.46 -10.08 7.44
C THR A 13 8.82 -8.59 7.33
N PRO A 14 9.81 -8.08 8.09
CA PRO A 14 10.34 -6.73 7.88
C PRO A 14 10.90 -6.58 6.46
N THR A 15 10.46 -5.55 5.75
CA THR A 15 10.87 -5.30 4.36
C THR A 15 11.39 -3.87 4.19
N LEU A 16 12.40 -3.72 3.33
CA LEU A 16 12.87 -2.43 2.84
C LEU A 16 12.35 -2.26 1.41
N THR A 17 11.73 -1.12 1.11
CA THR A 17 11.33 -0.79 -0.26
C THR A 17 12.02 0.48 -0.70
N VAL A 18 12.78 0.39 -1.80
CA VAL A 18 13.44 1.52 -2.44
C VAL A 18 12.62 1.90 -3.68
N ILE A 19 12.28 3.18 -3.78
CA ILE A 19 11.50 3.72 -4.90
C ILE A 19 12.38 4.73 -5.64
N HIS A 20 12.56 4.51 -6.94
CA HIS A 20 13.26 5.43 -7.83
C HIS A 20 12.45 5.62 -9.12
N GLY A 21 11.88 6.83 -9.28
CA GLY A 21 10.95 7.12 -10.37
C GLY A 21 9.71 6.23 -10.31
N THR A 22 9.42 5.51 -11.40
CA THR A 22 8.31 4.54 -11.48
C THR A 22 8.71 3.12 -11.11
N HIS A 23 9.95 2.89 -10.68
CA HIS A 23 10.41 1.57 -10.29
C HIS A 23 10.48 1.46 -8.75
N ALA A 24 10.01 0.35 -8.22
CA ALA A 24 10.11 0.02 -6.81
C ALA A 24 10.66 -1.41 -6.65
N VAL A 25 11.66 -1.55 -5.78
CA VAL A 25 12.24 -2.85 -5.43
C VAL A 25 12.04 -3.05 -3.94
N THR A 26 11.53 -4.22 -3.56
CA THR A 26 11.30 -4.61 -2.17
C THR A 26 12.20 -5.78 -1.81
N SER A 27 12.93 -5.65 -0.71
CA SER A 27 13.80 -6.69 -0.17
C SER A 27 13.45 -7.01 1.28
N ASN A 28 13.92 -8.16 1.76
CA ASN A 28 13.96 -8.48 3.18
C ASN A 28 14.89 -7.47 3.89
N ALA A 29 14.45 -6.89 5.00
CA ALA A 29 15.21 -5.86 5.70
C ALA A 29 16.43 -6.43 6.46
N GLU A 30 16.40 -7.70 6.83
CA GLU A 30 17.47 -8.37 7.58
C GLU A 30 18.49 -9.03 6.65
N THR A 31 18.04 -9.72 5.60
CA THR A 31 18.92 -10.48 4.70
C THR A 31 19.32 -9.71 3.44
N GLY A 32 18.57 -8.68 3.06
CA GLY A 32 18.76 -7.96 1.79
C GLY A 32 18.28 -8.72 0.55
N GLU A 33 17.70 -9.91 0.69
CA GLU A 33 17.18 -10.69 -0.43
C GLU A 33 16.00 -9.97 -1.11
N ILE A 34 16.01 -9.88 -2.44
CA ILE A 34 14.94 -9.24 -3.21
C ILE A 34 13.69 -10.15 -3.19
N ILE A 35 12.59 -9.59 -2.71
CA ILE A 35 11.31 -10.28 -2.59
C ILE A 35 10.42 -9.98 -3.80
N ALA A 36 10.45 -8.73 -4.28
CA ALA A 36 9.62 -8.31 -5.41
C ALA A 36 10.16 -7.06 -6.10
N GLU A 37 9.83 -6.95 -7.38
CA GLU A 37 10.02 -5.75 -8.18
C GLU A 37 8.69 -5.30 -8.78
N HIS A 38 8.50 -3.98 -8.83
CA HIS A 38 7.26 -3.36 -9.25
C HIS A 38 7.52 -2.17 -10.15
N HIS A 39 6.65 -2.03 -11.16
CA HIS A 39 6.51 -0.81 -11.92
C HIS A 39 5.23 -0.09 -11.49
N ILE A 40 5.36 1.18 -11.13
CA ILE A 40 4.29 2.06 -10.68
C ILE A 40 3.65 2.68 -11.92
N ASP A 41 2.39 2.33 -12.18
CA ASP A 41 1.54 2.96 -13.18
C ASP A 41 1.00 4.29 -12.65
N THR A 42 1.52 5.40 -13.17
CA THR A 42 1.14 6.76 -12.74
C THR A 42 -0.30 7.12 -13.08
N GLY A 43 -0.95 6.41 -14.01
CA GLY A 43 -2.37 6.56 -14.32
C GLY A 43 -3.28 5.84 -13.32
N ARG A 44 -2.71 4.96 -12.48
CA ARG A 44 -3.47 4.13 -11.55
C ARG A 44 -3.43 4.69 -10.14
N ARG A 45 -4.60 4.77 -9.52
CA ARG A 45 -4.72 5.16 -8.12
C ARG A 45 -4.58 3.96 -7.19
N TYR A 46 -3.37 3.75 -6.67
CA TYR A 46 -3.05 2.61 -5.80
C TYR A 46 -3.63 2.74 -4.38
N GLN A 47 -3.79 3.98 -3.88
CA GLN A 47 -4.42 4.22 -2.59
C GLN A 47 -5.85 4.73 -2.76
N PRO A 48 -6.88 4.02 -2.24
CA PRO A 48 -8.24 4.55 -2.25
C PRO A 48 -8.29 5.85 -1.44
N ASN A 49 -9.08 6.84 -1.89
CA ASN A 49 -9.22 8.13 -1.21
C ASN A 49 -9.66 7.87 0.24
N GLN A 50 -8.75 8.07 1.18
CA GLN A 50 -9.05 8.00 2.61
C GLN A 50 -9.83 9.23 3.10
N ILE A 51 -10.29 10.12 2.21
CA ILE A 51 -11.21 11.21 2.55
C ILE A 51 -12.59 10.59 2.83
N LYS A 52 -12.73 9.94 3.98
CA LYS A 52 -14.02 9.64 4.58
C LYS A 52 -14.51 10.96 5.16
N ASN A 53 -15.51 11.56 4.52
CA ASN A 53 -16.18 12.73 5.05
C ASN A 53 -16.90 12.33 6.35
N THR A 54 -16.21 12.42 7.50
CA THR A 54 -16.70 11.98 8.82
C THR A 54 -17.80 12.88 9.39
N GLN A 55 -18.31 13.85 8.62
CA GLN A 55 -19.33 14.81 9.04
C GLN A 55 -20.72 14.60 8.42
N GLN A 56 -21.04 13.40 7.91
CA GLN A 56 -22.40 13.11 7.41
C GLN A 56 -23.08 11.99 8.22
N ARG A 57 -23.06 12.09 9.55
CA ARG A 57 -23.78 11.14 10.41
C ARG A 57 -24.47 11.71 11.64
N LYS A 58 -24.57 13.04 11.78
CA LYS A 58 -25.26 13.68 12.93
C LYS A 58 -26.64 14.29 12.65
N ASN A 59 -27.12 14.37 11.41
CA ASN A 59 -28.40 15.03 11.11
C ASN A 59 -29.57 14.09 10.73
N ARG A 60 -29.47 12.79 10.99
CA ARG A 60 -30.57 11.83 10.77
C ARG A 60 -31.15 11.28 12.08
N LYS A 61 -31.37 12.18 13.04
CA LYS A 61 -32.24 11.96 14.19
C LYS A 61 -32.97 13.28 14.46
N ASN A 62 -34.04 13.52 13.71
CA ASN A 62 -35.18 14.34 14.08
C ASN A 62 -36.22 14.20 12.95
N LYS A 63 -37.01 13.14 13.02
CA LYS A 63 -38.38 13.12 12.52
C LYS A 63 -39.15 12.06 13.30
#